data_AF-A0A7W8UVH5-F1
#
_entry.id   AF-A0A7W8UVH5-F1
#
_cell.length_a   1.000
_cell.length_b   1.000
_cell.length_c   1.000
_cell.angle_alpha   90.00
_cell.angle_beta   90.00
_cell.angle_gamma   90.00
#
_symmetry.space_group_name_H-M   'P 1'
#
loop_
_entity.id
_entity.type
_entity.pdbx_description
1 polymer ?
#
loop_
_entity_poly.entity_id
_entity_poly.type
_entity_poly.pdbx_seq_one_letter_code
_entity_poly.pdbx_strand_id
1 'polypeptide(L)'
;MTEPKQIKAYIQDASGQLLPLAADSLILEFPSGESLEIAWDTPHPDDPRPVCAQVWGGRRVPVVQTDADLDEVKRRTTPVAILPSAGNLVLVHPYSFSKHKHD
;
A
#
# COMPACT_ATOMS: atom_id res chain seq x y z
N MET A 1 -10.29 1.28 29.32
CA MET A 1 -9.86 2.35 28.40
C MET A 1 -9.66 1.70 27.04
N THR A 2 -10.46 2.07 26.04
CA THR A 2 -10.30 1.57 24.67
C THR A 2 -9.05 2.20 24.08
N GLU A 3 -8.09 1.38 23.66
CA GLU A 3 -6.93 1.89 22.93
C GLU A 3 -7.38 2.61 21.65
N PRO A 4 -6.70 3.70 21.25
CA PRO A 4 -7.01 4.36 20.00
C PRO A 4 -6.80 3.36 18.84
N LYS A 5 -7.86 3.11 18.06
CA LYS A 5 -7.84 2.27 16.84
C LYS A 5 -7.08 2.95 15.68
N GLN A 6 -6.15 3.85 15.97
CA GLN A 6 -5.48 4.69 14.98
C GLN A 6 -4.02 4.27 14.85
N ILE A 7 -3.63 3.96 13.62
CA ILE A 7 -2.24 3.68 13.26
C ILE A 7 -1.46 4.99 13.24
N LYS A 8 -0.26 4.98 13.84
CA LYS A 8 0.71 6.06 13.74
C LYS A 8 1.83 5.61 12.81
N ALA A 9 2.07 6.37 11.74
CA ALA A 9 3.12 6.08 10.78
C ALA A 9 4.37 6.91 11.08
N TYR A 10 5.53 6.30 10.83
CA TYR A 10 6.85 6.92 10.98
C TYR A 10 7.72 6.49 9.80
N ILE A 11 8.62 7.38 9.38
CA ILE A 11 9.77 7.01 8.56
C ILE A 11 11.01 6.96 9.45
N GLN A 12 11.98 6.12 9.10
CA GLN A 12 13.26 6.08 9.78
C GLN A 12 14.30 6.80 8.91
N ASP A 13 15.03 7.74 9.51
CA ASP A 13 16.14 8.39 8.81
C ASP A 13 17.44 7.56 8.87
N ALA A 14 18.50 8.07 8.23
CA ALA A 14 19.79 7.40 8.17
C ALA A 14 20.47 7.24 9.54
N SER A 15 20.09 8.04 10.54
CA SER A 15 20.60 7.93 11.92
C SER A 15 19.84 6.90 12.75
N GLY A 16 18.76 6.34 12.19
CA GLY A 16 17.84 5.44 12.88
C GLY A 16 16.73 6.17 13.64
N GLN A 17 16.65 7.51 13.56
CA GLN A 17 15.61 8.28 14.22
C GLN A 17 14.26 8.07 13.52
N LEU A 18 13.22 7.85 14.32
CA LEU A 18 11.83 7.79 13.83
C LEU A 18 11.26 9.20 13.71
N LEU A 19 10.90 9.58 12.49
CA LEU A 19 10.23 10.83 12.17
C LEU A 19 8.74 10.56 11.93
N PRO A 20 7.82 11.23 12.64
CA PRO A 20 6.39 11.02 12.46
C PRO A 20 5.96 11.45 11.07
N LEU A 21 5.16 10.60 10.41
CA LEU A 21 4.63 10.88 9.09
C LEU A 21 3.24 11.52 9.21
N ALA A 22 3.16 12.82 8.94
CA ALA A 22 1.90 13.57 8.87
C ALA A 22 1.25 13.41 7.49
N ALA A 23 0.88 12.17 7.15
CA ALA A 23 0.24 11.80 5.89
C ALA A 23 -0.76 10.66 6.10
N ASP A 24 -1.60 10.41 5.09
CA ASP A 24 -2.57 9.30 5.09
C ASP A 24 -2.04 8.03 4.41
N SER A 25 -0.98 8.17 3.60
CA SER A 25 -0.32 7.05 2.94
C SER A 25 1.16 7.33 2.62
N LEU A 26 1.89 6.26 2.29
CA LEU A 26 3.26 6.24 1.80
C LEU A 26 3.29 5.57 0.43
N ILE A 27 3.88 6.23 -0.57
CA ILE A 27 4.04 5.68 -1.92
C ILE A 27 5.50 5.26 -2.10
N LEU A 28 5.70 4.02 -2.55
CA LEU A 28 6.98 3.44 -2.91
C LEU A 28 7.04 3.29 -4.42
N GLU A 29 7.99 3.95 -5.07
CA GLU A 29 8.24 3.82 -6.51
C GLU A 29 9.39 2.84 -6.75
N PHE A 30 9.16 1.88 -7.64
CA PHE A 30 10.13 0.85 -7.99
C PHE A 30 10.91 1.28 -9.24
N PRO A 31 12.16 0.83 -9.42
CA PRO A 31 12.93 1.11 -10.64
C PRO A 31 12.25 0.66 -11.94
N SER A 32 11.31 -0.30 -11.87
CA SER A 32 10.49 -0.73 -13.01
C SER A 32 9.42 0.29 -13.44
N GLY A 33 9.23 1.37 -12.68
CA GLY A 33 8.17 2.36 -12.87
C GLY A 33 6.84 1.98 -12.21
N GLU A 34 6.74 0.79 -11.64
CA GLU A 34 5.59 0.38 -10.83
C GLU A 34 5.65 1.02 -9.43
N SER A 35 4.52 1.03 -8.72
CA SER A 35 4.46 1.57 -7.36
C SER A 35 3.68 0.67 -6.42
N LEU A 36 3.92 0.84 -5.12
CA LEU A 36 3.03 0.38 -4.05
C LEU A 36 2.59 1.58 -3.22
N GLU A 37 1.35 1.57 -2.76
CA GLU A 37 0.85 2.53 -1.78
C GLU A 37 0.49 1.82 -0.48
N ILE A 38 1.06 2.26 0.64
CA ILE A 38 0.75 1.80 1.99
C ILE A 38 -0.12 2.85 2.65
N ALA A 39 -1.36 2.51 3.01
CA ALA A 39 -2.32 3.41 3.63
C ALA A 39 -2.79 2.86 4.98
N TRP A 40 -3.22 3.74 5.88
CA TRP A 40 -3.63 3.37 7.24
C TRP A 40 -4.88 4.10 7.69
N ASP A 41 -5.90 4.12 6.81
CA ASP A 41 -7.18 4.75 7.13
C ASP A 41 -7.77 4.19 8.43
N THR A 42 -8.49 5.05 9.16
CA THR A 42 -9.24 4.59 10.31
C THR A 42 -10.35 3.65 9.83
N PRO A 43 -10.42 2.40 10.31
CA PRO A 43 -11.47 1.49 9.90
C PRO A 43 -12.83 2.02 10.34
N HIS A 44 -13.88 1.73 9.56
CA HIS A 44 -15.24 2.05 9.95
C HIS A 44 -15.55 1.44 11.33
N PRO A 45 -16.33 2.10 12.21
CA PRO A 45 -16.63 1.58 13.54
C PRO A 45 -17.18 0.14 13.55
N ASP A 46 -17.93 -0.23 12.51
CA ASP A 46 -18.55 -1.55 12.32
C ASP A 46 -17.70 -2.53 11.47
N ASP A 47 -16.47 -2.16 11.10
CA ASP A 47 -15.57 -3.06 10.38
C ASP A 47 -15.09 -4.19 11.32
N PRO A 48 -15.38 -5.47 11.01
CA PRO A 48 -15.00 -6.59 11.87
C PRO A 48 -13.51 -6.94 11.77
N ARG A 49 -12.77 -6.35 10.83
CA ARG A 49 -11.34 -6.63 10.62
C ARG A 49 -10.50 -6.01 11.75
N PRO A 50 -9.35 -6.61 12.08
CA PRO A 50 -8.39 -5.97 12.98
C PRO A 50 -7.89 -4.64 12.37
N VAL A 51 -7.45 -3.72 13.23
CA VAL A 51 -6.74 -2.52 12.78
C VAL A 51 -5.52 -2.94 11.97
N CYS A 52 -5.45 -2.53 10.71
CA CYS A 52 -4.40 -2.94 9.78
C CYS A 52 -4.02 -1.84 8.81
N ALA A 53 -2.79 -1.89 8.32
CA ALA A 53 -2.39 -1.12 7.15
C ALA A 53 -2.81 -1.87 5.87
N GLN A 54 -3.13 -1.11 4.83
CA GLN A 54 -3.52 -1.61 3.52
C GLN A 54 -2.36 -1.39 2.56
N VAL A 55 -2.05 -2.40 1.75
CA VAL A 55 -1.03 -2.27 0.69
C VAL A 55 -1.70 -2.45 -0.67
N TRP A 56 -1.57 -1.44 -1.51
CA TRP A 56 -2.13 -1.38 -2.85
C TRP A 56 -1.02 -1.50 -3.88
N GLY A 57 -1.27 -2.27 -4.95
CA GLY A 57 -0.43 -2.26 -6.13
C GLY A 57 -0.82 -1.09 -7.02
N GLY A 58 0.13 -0.19 -7.27
CA GLY A 58 -0.13 1.13 -7.84
C GLY A 58 -0.63 2.13 -6.81
N ARG A 59 -1.26 3.21 -7.31
CA ARG A 59 -1.85 4.25 -6.47
C ARG A 59 -3.30 3.94 -6.13
N ARG A 60 -3.69 4.17 -4.88
CA ARG A 60 -5.10 4.16 -4.46
C ARG A 60 -5.83 5.28 -5.19
N VAL A 61 -6.93 4.94 -5.86
CA VAL A 61 -7.82 5.93 -6.48
C VAL A 61 -8.94 6.27 -5.49
N PRO A 62 -9.36 7.54 -5.37
CA PRO A 62 -10.55 7.89 -4.61
C PRO A 62 -11.78 7.11 -5.07
N VAL A 63 -12.82 7.08 -4.21
CA VAL A 63 -14.10 6.41 -4.50
C VAL A 63 -14.53 6.73 -5.92
N VAL A 64 -14.64 5.69 -6.74
CA VAL A 64 -14.99 5.76 -8.17
C VAL A 64 -16.31 6.50 -8.33
N GLN A 65 -16.34 7.56 -9.16
CA GLN A 65 -17.56 8.34 -9.41
C GLN A 65 -18.05 8.22 -10.86
N THR A 66 -17.18 7.84 -11.80
CA THR A 66 -17.48 7.77 -13.24
C THR A 66 -16.82 6.58 -13.93
N ASP A 67 -17.29 6.24 -15.14
CA ASP A 67 -16.67 5.20 -15.99
C ASP A 67 -15.23 5.57 -16.40
N ALA A 68 -14.92 6.86 -16.55
CA ALA A 68 -13.56 7.33 -16.81
C ALA A 68 -12.63 7.07 -15.61
N ASP A 69 -13.15 7.21 -14.38
CA ASP A 69 -12.40 6.89 -13.16
C ASP A 69 -12.12 5.38 -13.09
N LEU A 70 -13.08 4.52 -13.48
CA LEU A 70 -12.88 3.07 -13.53
C LEU A 70 -11.75 2.67 -14.49
N ASP A 71 -11.68 3.29 -15.65
CA ASP A 71 -10.62 3.00 -16.62
C ASP A 71 -9.26 3.53 -16.15
N GLU A 72 -9.23 4.65 -15.43
CA GLU A 72 -8.02 5.12 -14.77
C GLU A 72 -7.56 4.20 -13.64
N VAL A 73 -8.50 3.70 -12.82
CA VAL A 73 -8.24 2.66 -11.79
C VAL A 73 -7.58 1.45 -12.43
N LYS A 74 -8.21 0.87 -13.47
CA LYS A 74 -7.67 -0.32 -14.16
C LYS A 74 -6.26 -0.11 -14.70
N ARG A 75 -5.95 1.10 -15.18
CA ARG A 75 -4.61 1.45 -15.69
C ARG A 75 -3.56 1.60 -14.59
N ARG A 76 -3.98 2.02 -13.39
CA ARG A 76 -3.08 2.32 -12.27
C ARG A 76 -2.94 1.19 -11.27
N THR A 77 -3.93 0.31 -11.17
CA THR A 77 -3.89 -0.84 -10.27
C THR A 77 -3.02 -1.93 -10.84
N THR A 78 -2.08 -2.42 -10.03
CA THR A 78 -1.26 -3.59 -10.35
C THR A 78 -1.58 -4.68 -9.33
N PRO A 79 -1.61 -5.97 -9.73
CA PRO A 79 -1.64 -7.06 -8.75
C PRO A 79 -0.48 -6.93 -7.75
N VAL A 80 -0.65 -7.49 -6.56
CA VAL A 80 0.38 -7.51 -5.51
C VAL A 80 0.76 -8.96 -5.23
N ALA A 81 2.06 -9.24 -5.21
CA ALA A 81 2.58 -10.52 -4.74
C ALA A 81 3.00 -10.41 -3.28
N ILE A 82 2.68 -11.43 -2.49
CA ILE A 82 3.04 -11.56 -1.08
C ILE A 82 3.83 -12.84 -0.92
N LEU A 83 5.09 -12.72 -0.48
CA LEU A 83 6.00 -13.84 -0.29
C LEU A 83 6.42 -13.90 1.17
N PRO A 84 6.03 -14.93 1.93
CA PRO A 84 6.59 -15.19 3.25
C PRO A 84 8.10 -15.44 3.12
N SER A 85 8.92 -14.68 3.84
CA SER A 85 10.38 -14.77 3.74
C SER A 85 11.07 -15.10 5.07
N ALA A 86 10.41 -14.87 6.21
CA ALA A 86 10.84 -15.33 7.53
C ALA A 86 9.62 -15.37 8.48
N GLY A 87 9.82 -15.82 9.73
CA GLY A 87 8.75 -15.92 10.73
C GLY A 87 8.05 -14.59 11.06
N ASN A 88 8.68 -13.46 10.77
CA ASN A 88 8.16 -12.10 10.97
C ASN A 88 8.33 -11.20 9.73
N LEU A 89 8.59 -11.78 8.55
CA LEU A 89 8.87 -11.04 7.32
C LEU A 89 8.00 -11.54 6.17
N VAL A 90 7.32 -10.59 5.52
CA VAL A 90 6.70 -10.76 4.21
C VAL A 90 7.33 -9.77 3.23
N LEU A 91 7.66 -10.25 2.04
CA LEU A 91 8.05 -9.40 0.93
C LEU A 91 6.79 -9.07 0.13
N VAL A 92 6.63 -7.79 -0.21
CA VAL A 92 5.51 -7.29 -0.99
C VAL A 92 6.06 -6.53 -2.17
N HIS A 93 5.61 -6.87 -3.38
CA HIS A 93 6.03 -6.17 -4.59
C HIS A 93 4.88 -6.05 -5.60
N PRO A 94 4.91 -5.04 -6.48
CA PRO A 94 4.04 -5.01 -7.64
C PRO A 94 4.25 -6.29 -8.45
N TYR A 95 3.18 -7.01 -8.71
CA TYR A 95 3.20 -8.23 -9.48
C TYR A 95 2.71 -7.92 -10.89
N SER A 96 3.68 -7.71 -11.77
CA SER A 96 3.48 -7.79 -13.20
C SER A 96 3.96 -9.15 -13.69
N PHE A 97 3.12 -9.84 -14.45
CA PHE A 97 3.66 -10.80 -15.41
C PHE A 97 4.45 -9.96 -16.39
N SER A 98 5.75 -9.81 -16.16
CA SER A 98 6.63 -9.35 -17.21
C SER A 98 6.29 -10.20 -18.43
N LYS A 99 5.78 -9.56 -19.49
CA LYS A 99 5.77 -10.15 -20.82
C LYS A 99 7.15 -10.74 -20.96
N HIS A 100 7.24 -12.07 -21.06
CA HIS A 100 8.49 -12.75 -21.34
C HIS A 100 9.21 -11.89 -22.38
N LYS A 101 10.44 -11.45 -22.09
CA LYS A 101 11.34 -11.00 -23.15
C LYS A 101 11.41 -12.19 -24.10
N HIS A 102 10.65 -12.11 -25.19
CA HIS A 102 10.97 -12.85 -26.39
C HIS A 102 12.27 -12.22 -26.89
N ASP A 103 13.29 -13.07 -26.86
CA ASP A 103 14.61 -13.00 -27.50
C ASP A 103 15.61 -11.92 -27.03
#